data_AF-A0A0A9VZT6-F1
#
_entry.id   AF-A0A0A9VZT6-F1
#
_cell.length_a   1.000
_cell.length_b   1.000
_cell.length_c   1.000
_cell.angle_alpha   90.00
_cell.angle_beta   90.00
_cell.angle_gamma   90.00
#
_symmetry.space_group_name_H-M   'P 1'
#
loop_
_entity.id
_entity.type
_entity.pdbx_description
1 polymer ?
#
loop_
_entity_poly.entity_id
_entity_poly.type
_entity_poly.pdbx_seq_one_letter_code
_entity_poly.pdbx_strand_id
1 'polypeptide(L)'
;ADVNRLEAFEMWLFRRMLRIPWTARMRNDYILEHNSMSRELLTAIKRRKVGYLGHVMRGTKYGLLHTIMMGKISGKRGVGRRRASWLSNIRNWTGIDRAADLFHLAQDREKFAEVIA
;
A
#
# COMPACT_ATOMS: atom_id res chain seq x y z
N ALA A 1 5.13 -12.10 -1.29
CA ALA A 1 4.40 -12.71 -2.42
C ALA A 1 3.76 -11.63 -3.31
N ASP A 2 2.96 -10.71 -2.75
CA ASP A 2 2.26 -9.71 -3.56
C ASP A 2 3.18 -8.58 -4.11
N VAL A 3 4.22 -8.19 -3.37
CA VAL A 3 5.20 -7.17 -3.82
C VAL A 3 5.91 -7.61 -5.10
N ASN A 4 6.49 -8.81 -5.12
CA ASN A 4 7.21 -9.32 -6.30
C ASN A 4 6.31 -9.44 -7.54
N ARG A 5 5.02 -9.78 -7.36
CA ARG A 5 4.04 -9.82 -8.46
C ARG A 5 3.74 -8.43 -9.00
N LEU A 6 3.63 -7.43 -8.13
CA LEU A 6 3.41 -6.04 -8.51
C LEU A 6 4.63 -5.47 -9.27
N GLU A 7 5.84 -5.73 -8.77
CA GLU A 7 7.06 -5.31 -9.45
C GLU A 7 7.24 -6.01 -10.80
N ALA A 8 6.90 -7.29 -10.89
CA ALA A 8 6.90 -8.02 -12.17
C ALA A 8 5.87 -7.46 -13.15
N PHE A 9 4.68 -7.07 -12.66
CA PHE A 9 3.66 -6.41 -13.45
C PHE A 9 4.12 -5.04 -13.96
N GLU A 10 4.76 -4.24 -13.10
CA GLU A 10 5.32 -2.94 -13.49
C GLU A 10 6.42 -3.10 -14.56
N MET A 11 7.32 -4.08 -14.42
CA MET A 11 8.30 -4.41 -15.46
C MET A 11 7.65 -4.87 -16.77
N TRP A 12 6.56 -5.63 -16.70
CA TRP A 12 5.80 -6.04 -17.88
C TRP A 12 5.18 -4.83 -18.61
N LEU A 13 4.65 -3.86 -17.87
CA LEU A 13 4.17 -2.59 -18.44
C LEU A 13 5.30 -1.83 -19.15
N PHE A 14 6.46 -1.66 -18.49
CA PHE A 14 7.62 -0.99 -19.10
C PHE A 14 8.06 -1.66 -20.41
N ARG A 15 8.21 -2.99 -20.41
CA ARG A 15 8.57 -3.74 -21.62
C ARG A 15 7.57 -3.53 -22.76
N ARG A 16 6.27 -3.47 -22.43
CA ARG A 16 5.21 -3.26 -23.41
C ARG A 16 5.21 -1.83 -23.97
N MET A 17 5.40 -0.82 -23.11
CA MET A 17 5.50 0.59 -23.54
C MET A 17 6.73 0.83 -24.42
N LEU A 18 7.87 0.22 -24.08
CA LEU A 18 9.10 0.28 -24.84
C LEU A 18 9.13 -0.67 -26.05
N ARG A 19 8.07 -1.45 -26.27
CA ARG A 19 7.94 -2.44 -27.36
C ARG A 19 9.09 -3.46 -27.41
N ILE A 20 9.62 -3.84 -26.25
CA ILE A 20 10.72 -4.81 -26.14
C ILE A 20 10.17 -6.22 -26.37
N PRO A 21 10.61 -6.95 -27.40
CA PRO A 21 10.17 -8.32 -27.62
C PRO A 21 10.77 -9.26 -26.57
N TRP A 22 10.05 -10.34 -26.25
CA TRP A 22 10.53 -11.33 -25.28
C TRP A 22 11.84 -12.02 -25.74
N THR A 23 12.06 -12.13 -27.04
CA THR A 23 13.26 -12.70 -27.66
C THR A 23 14.53 -11.89 -27.39
N ALA A 24 14.40 -10.60 -27.09
CA ALA A 24 15.54 -9.74 -26.77
C ALA A 24 16.25 -10.16 -25.48
N ARG A 25 15.58 -10.93 -24.58
CA ARG A 25 16.15 -11.47 -23.34
C ARG A 25 16.91 -10.44 -22.48
N MET A 26 16.53 -9.16 -22.57
CA MET A 26 17.16 -8.08 -21.85
C MET A 26 16.91 -8.21 -20.35
N ARG A 27 17.91 -7.86 -19.53
CA ARG A 27 17.78 -7.85 -18.08
C ARG A 27 16.92 -6.67 -17.61
N ASN A 28 16.20 -6.85 -16.51
CA ASN A 28 15.27 -5.83 -16.00
C ASN A 28 15.98 -4.58 -15.47
N ASP A 29 17.14 -4.74 -14.83
CA ASP A 29 17.99 -3.65 -14.35
C ASP A 29 18.50 -2.78 -15.49
N TYR A 30 19.00 -3.39 -16.56
CA TYR A 30 19.43 -2.67 -17.77
C TYR A 30 18.29 -1.84 -18.37
N ILE A 31 17.07 -2.39 -18.46
CA ILE A 31 15.91 -1.66 -19.01
C ILE A 31 15.61 -0.42 -18.16
N LEU A 32 15.69 -0.53 -16.84
CA LEU A 32 15.43 0.60 -15.94
C LEU A 32 16.52 1.67 -16.06
N GLU A 33 17.79 1.27 -15.98
CA GLU A 33 18.93 2.18 -16.03
C GLU A 33 19.05 2.90 -17.37
N HIS A 34 18.98 2.17 -18.48
CA HIS A 34 19.14 2.74 -19.82
C HIS A 34 18.05 3.75 -20.21
N ASN A 35 16.86 3.62 -19.62
CA ASN A 35 15.74 4.52 -19.86
C ASN A 35 15.53 5.54 -18.72
N SER A 36 16.44 5.59 -17.75
CA SER A 36 16.34 6.44 -16.56
C SER A 36 15.00 6.29 -15.82
N MET A 37 14.52 5.05 -15.70
CA MET A 37 13.26 4.70 -15.03
C MET A 37 13.50 4.01 -13.68
N SER A 38 12.61 4.25 -12.73
CA SER A 38 12.54 3.54 -11.44
C SER A 38 11.17 2.86 -11.27
N ARG A 39 11.10 1.91 -10.33
CA ARG A 39 9.82 1.29 -9.92
C ARG A 39 9.14 2.18 -8.90
N GLU A 40 7.96 2.68 -9.25
CA GLU A 40 7.22 3.66 -8.46
C GLU A 40 5.83 3.16 -8.05
N LEU A 41 5.32 2.11 -8.69
CA LEU A 41 3.95 1.64 -8.50
C LEU A 41 3.68 1.21 -7.05
N LEU A 42 4.61 0.49 -6.43
CA LEU A 42 4.46 0.07 -5.03
C LEU A 42 4.43 1.29 -4.10
N THR A 43 5.35 2.24 -4.31
CA THR A 43 5.45 3.48 -3.53
C THR A 43 4.17 4.30 -3.66
N ALA A 44 3.66 4.48 -4.88
CA ALA A 44 2.40 5.17 -5.14
C ALA A 44 1.21 4.48 -4.46
N ILE A 45 1.14 3.14 -4.50
CA ILE A 45 0.07 2.38 -3.83
C ILE A 45 0.16 2.55 -2.31
N LYS A 46 1.36 2.42 -1.72
CA LYS A 46 1.58 2.63 -0.28
C LYS A 46 1.09 4.02 0.13
N ARG A 47 1.58 5.06 -0.53
CA ARG A 47 1.21 6.47 -0.29
C ARG A 47 -0.30 6.69 -0.36
N ARG A 48 -0.97 6.18 -1.40
CA ARG A 48 -2.43 6.29 -1.55
C ARG A 48 -3.20 5.53 -0.47
N LYS A 49 -2.81 4.29 -0.17
CA LYS A 49 -3.47 3.48 0.88
C LYS A 49 -3.33 4.12 2.25
N VAL A 50 -2.13 4.58 2.61
CA VAL A 50 -1.87 5.22 3.90
C VAL A 50 -2.59 6.56 3.96
N GLY A 51 -2.49 7.40 2.94
CA GLY A 51 -3.21 8.67 2.86
C GLY A 51 -4.73 8.52 3.01
N TYR A 52 -5.31 7.48 2.42
CA TYR A 52 -6.73 7.19 2.57
C TYR A 52 -7.12 6.86 4.01
N LEU A 53 -6.24 6.25 4.81
CA LEU A 53 -6.51 6.05 6.24
C LEU A 53 -6.67 7.38 6.97
N GLY A 54 -5.77 8.34 6.75
CA GLY A 54 -5.90 9.68 7.33
C GLY A 54 -7.17 10.40 6.89
N HIS A 55 -7.55 10.25 5.61
CA HIS A 55 -8.81 10.78 5.09
C HIS A 55 -10.04 10.16 5.77
N VAL A 56 -10.03 8.85 5.96
CA VAL A 56 -11.12 8.16 6.69
C VAL A 56 -11.14 8.63 8.14
N MET A 57 -9.99 8.68 8.81
CA MET A 57 -9.90 9.02 10.24
C MET A 57 -10.36 10.45 10.57
N ARG A 58 -10.18 11.39 9.65
CA ARG A 58 -10.58 12.80 9.84
C ARG A 58 -11.97 13.13 9.27
N GLY A 59 -12.56 12.23 8.47
CA GLY A 59 -13.81 12.48 7.78
C GLY A 59 -15.02 12.02 8.60
N THR A 60 -15.85 12.96 9.06
CA THR A 60 -17.06 12.71 9.86
C THR A 60 -18.07 11.78 9.17
N LYS A 61 -18.11 11.80 7.83
CA LYS A 61 -18.99 10.93 7.02
C LYS A 61 -18.63 9.44 7.06
N TYR A 62 -17.48 9.06 7.62
CA TYR A 62 -16.98 7.68 7.60
C TYR A 62 -17.19 6.91 8.91
N GLY A 63 -18.14 7.31 9.76
CA GLY A 63 -18.36 6.70 11.09
C GLY A 63 -18.51 5.17 11.10
N LEU A 64 -19.12 4.59 10.07
CA LEU A 64 -19.18 3.12 9.92
C LEU A 64 -17.78 2.50 9.74
N LEU A 65 -16.95 3.09 8.87
CA LEU A 65 -15.59 2.60 8.63
C LEU A 65 -14.71 2.71 9.89
N HIS A 66 -14.87 3.76 10.69
CA HIS A 66 -14.23 3.87 12.01
C HIS A 66 -14.59 2.71 12.93
N THR A 67 -15.89 2.40 13.04
CA THR A 67 -16.41 1.32 13.88
C THR A 67 -15.85 -0.04 13.43
N ILE A 68 -15.81 -0.26 12.11
CA ILE A 68 -15.26 -1.47 11.51
C ILE A 68 -13.76 -1.61 11.81
N MET A 69 -12.98 -0.54 11.61
CA MET A 69 -11.54 -0.55 11.81
C MET A 69 -11.12 -0.70 13.27
N MET A 70 -11.89 -0.12 14.20
CA MET A 70 -11.69 -0.31 15.64
C MET A 70 -12.12 -1.70 16.13
N GLY A 71 -12.73 -2.53 15.28
CA GLY A 71 -13.14 -3.88 15.65
C GLY A 71 -14.35 -3.91 16.58
N LYS A 72 -15.15 -2.84 16.66
CA LYS A 72 -16.36 -2.74 17.49
C LYS A 72 -17.59 -3.41 16.83
N ILE A 73 -17.37 -4.40 15.97
CA ILE A 73 -18.43 -5.11 15.24
C ILE A 73 -18.84 -6.34 16.02
N SER A 74 -20.15 -6.61 16.11
CA SER A 74 -20.67 -7.85 16.68
C SER A 74 -20.33 -9.07 15.81
N GLY A 75 -20.08 -10.20 16.47
CA GLY A 75 -19.79 -11.48 15.81
C GLY A 75 -18.36 -11.98 16.04
N LYS A 76 -18.15 -13.28 15.77
CA LYS A 76 -16.83 -13.92 15.85
C LYS A 76 -16.24 -14.02 14.45
N ARG A 77 -14.92 -13.83 14.34
CA ARG A 77 -14.21 -14.08 13.08
C ARG A 77 -14.15 -15.60 12.84
N GLY A 78 -14.26 -16.01 11.57
CA GLY A 78 -14.11 -17.41 11.18
C GLY A 78 -12.72 -17.97 11.54
N VAL A 79 -12.66 -19.28 11.76
CA VAL A 79 -11.43 -20.02 12.06
C VAL A 79 -10.62 -20.21 10.77
N GLY A 80 -9.29 -20.07 10.84
CA GLY A 80 -8.38 -20.32 9.72
C GLY A 80 -7.31 -19.24 9.53
N ARG A 81 -6.53 -19.37 8.45
CA ARG A 81 -5.46 -18.42 8.11
C ARG A 81 -6.05 -17.06 7.77
N ARG A 82 -5.61 -16.03 8.49
CA ARG A 82 -6.03 -14.65 8.23
C ARG A 82 -5.51 -14.17 6.88
N ARG A 83 -6.38 -13.55 6.09
CA ARG A 83 -5.98 -12.77 4.92
C ARG A 83 -5.28 -11.49 5.37
N ALA A 84 -4.37 -10.98 4.55
CA ALA A 84 -3.76 -9.68 4.80
C ALA A 84 -4.84 -8.60 4.77
N SER A 85 -5.08 -7.95 5.90
CA SER A 85 -6.05 -6.86 6.00
C SER A 85 -5.40 -5.53 5.59
N TRP A 86 -6.23 -4.58 5.17
CA TRP A 86 -5.78 -3.22 4.85
C TRP A 86 -4.99 -2.59 6.01
N LEU A 87 -5.52 -2.67 7.24
CA LEU A 87 -4.86 -2.16 8.44
C LEU A 87 -3.56 -2.91 8.76
N SER A 88 -3.49 -4.23 8.52
CA SER A 88 -2.25 -4.99 8.68
C SER A 88 -1.19 -4.57 7.67
N ASN A 89 -1.57 -4.25 6.43
CA ASN A 89 -0.61 -3.75 5.43
C ASN A 89 -0.03 -2.40 5.85
N ILE A 90 -0.89 -1.46 6.26
CA ILE A 90 -0.43 -0.13 6.66
C ILE A 90 0.54 -0.24 7.83
N ARG A 91 0.19 -0.98 8.89
CA ARG A 91 1.08 -1.17 10.04
C ARG A 91 2.43 -1.77 9.66
N ASN A 92 2.43 -2.78 8.78
CA ASN A 92 3.68 -3.37 8.29
C ASN A 92 4.51 -2.41 7.43
N TRP A 93 3.88 -1.46 6.74
CA TRP A 93 4.58 -0.48 5.90
C TRP A 93 5.08 0.73 6.68
N THR A 94 4.34 1.16 7.71
CA THR A 94 4.69 2.33 8.53
C THR A 94 5.53 1.98 9.75
N GLY A 95 5.69 0.69 10.07
CA GLY A 95 6.39 0.23 11.27
C GLY A 95 5.63 0.49 12.59
N ILE A 96 4.32 0.80 12.51
CA ILE A 96 3.51 1.12 13.69
C ILE A 96 2.72 -0.12 14.10
N ASP A 97 3.12 -0.76 15.20
CA ASP A 97 2.56 -2.05 15.61
C ASP A 97 1.11 -1.95 16.14
N ARG A 98 0.81 -0.92 16.94
CA ARG A 98 -0.51 -0.75 17.55
C ARG A 98 -1.41 0.05 16.63
N ALA A 99 -2.60 -0.48 16.36
CA ALA A 99 -3.60 0.21 15.55
C ALA A 99 -4.06 1.54 16.17
N ALA A 100 -4.10 1.63 17.51
CA ALA A 100 -4.49 2.84 18.22
C ALA A 100 -3.52 4.00 17.94
N ASP A 101 -2.21 3.75 18.01
CA ASP A 101 -1.17 4.75 17.75
C ASP A 101 -1.27 5.26 16.31
N LEU A 102 -1.49 4.35 15.36
CA LEU A 102 -1.72 4.69 13.95
C LEU A 102 -2.97 5.56 13.76
N PHE A 103 -4.07 5.28 14.48
CA PHE A 103 -5.29 6.09 14.41
C PHE A 103 -5.13 7.46 15.03
N HIS A 104 -4.43 7.57 16.17
CA HIS A 104 -4.11 8.87 16.79
C HIS A 104 -3.23 9.71 15.87
N LEU A 105 -2.19 9.11 15.29
CA LEU A 105 -1.31 9.77 14.34
C LEU A 105 -2.06 10.25 13.11
N ALA A 106 -3.01 9.45 12.61
CA ALA A 106 -3.85 9.78 11.47
C ALA A 106 -4.83 10.95 11.72
N GLN A 107 -5.10 11.34 12.97
CA GLN A 107 -5.89 12.54 13.27
C GLN A 107 -5.11 13.82 12.97
N ASP A 108 -3.81 13.81 13.20
CA ASP A 108 -2.91 14.93 12.94
C ASP A 108 -2.50 14.94 11.46
N ARG A 109 -2.88 15.98 10.71
CA ARG A 109 -2.61 16.03 9.28
C ARG A 109 -1.12 16.18 8.97
N GLU A 110 -0.39 16.95 9.78
CA GLU A 110 1.01 17.27 9.53
C GLU A 110 1.87 16.05 9.89
N LYS A 111 1.72 15.50 11.10
CA LYS A 111 2.46 14.30 11.52
C LYS A 111 2.15 13.10 10.64
N PHE A 112 0.91 12.96 10.18
CA PHE A 112 0.57 11.84 9.28
C PHE A 112 1.15 12.00 7.87
N ALA A 113 1.46 13.22 7.44
CA ALA A 113 2.14 13.44 6.16
C ALA A 113 3.58 12.91 6.18
N GLU A 114 4.26 13.00 7.32
CA GLU A 114 5.62 12.46 7.53
C GLU A 114 5.68 10.94 7.38
N VAL A 115 4.58 10.25 7.72
CA VAL A 115 4.44 8.78 7.62
C VAL A 115 4.15 8.31 6.19
N ILE A 116 3.60 9.21 5.37
CA ILE A 116 3.22 8.92 3.98
C ILE A 116 4.41 9.12 3.02
N ALA A 117 5.35 9.99 3.40
CA ALA A 117 6.58 10.29 2.66
C ALA A 117 7.51 9.07 2.62
#